data_AF-F2UN48-F1
#
_entry.id   AF-F2UN48-F1
#
_cell.length_a   1.000
_cell.length_b   1.000
_cell.length_c   1.000
_cell.angle_alpha   90.00
_cell.angle_beta   90.00
_cell.angle_gamma   90.00
#
_symmetry.space_group_name_H-M   'P 1'
#
loop_
_entity.id
_entity.type
_entity.pdbx_description
1 polymer ?
#
loop_
_entity_poly.entity_id
_entity_poly.type
_entity_poly.pdbx_seq_one_letter_code
_entity_poly.pdbx_strand_id
1 'polypeptide(L)'
;MPRLSPLMLMAGNSHPQLLHDVASHLHKKPCEITACKFANGETRVSIGKSVRDADVFLLQTGMGHKAEEGEELKQDTTLNDSCMELLIMASGVRLASAQRIVAVLPYFPYSKQSKQKRRGTIPARLFADLLKTAGVEHVITLDLHHMQMQGFFSVPIDNVKSSPLLIDYIREHIPDWQNCVVVSKNAGALKRAALIAKRLGLQLAMITGEQYKYAEALSEERLSGEGSMDAATREQTNMMEEVEDEAQGDGIIGSVNGRGAIIIDDIIDTPNAFISAAKLLKNNGAKDVYVIATHGLLSGDAPEELNKSGDIKHVVVTNTVPQQDHVRRCEKLEVIDCSFVLAEAIRRVHNNEPLFSMYTNHKDGDKGLALTQWKTPEEAVSLNETPRPRSRTRSLRRAATLPTTSSASNSPRGSSSTLTPMPEVSPLRTSEDAHHGPSSSSPSSSSSSAAKTTKPSASTEATGTTNANTATSSPKAKH
;
A
#
# COMPACT_ATOMS: atom_id res chain seq x y z
N MET A 1 9.32 19.88 -32.80
CA MET A 1 8.83 19.57 -31.44
C MET A 1 9.70 18.47 -30.87
N PRO A 2 10.11 18.49 -29.59
CA PRO A 2 10.77 17.34 -29.00
C PRO A 2 9.85 16.13 -29.16
N ARG A 3 10.36 15.02 -29.71
CA ARG A 3 9.61 13.76 -29.73
C ARG A 3 9.34 13.40 -28.28
N LEU A 4 8.07 13.26 -27.92
CA LEU A 4 7.70 12.60 -26.67
C LEU A 4 8.33 11.20 -26.70
N SER A 5 9.04 10.87 -25.63
CA SER A 5 9.63 9.56 -25.41
C SER A 5 8.55 8.49 -25.55
N PRO A 6 8.81 7.32 -26.13
CA PRO A 6 7.80 6.29 -26.20
C PRO A 6 7.45 5.82 -24.78
N LEU A 7 6.15 5.80 -24.45
CA LEU A 7 5.63 5.16 -23.24
C LEU A 7 5.66 3.64 -23.44
N MET A 8 6.35 2.93 -22.56
CA MET A 8 6.40 1.46 -22.51
C MET A 8 5.89 0.97 -21.17
N LEU A 9 4.89 0.09 -21.20
CA LEU A 9 4.31 -0.51 -20.00
C LEU A 9 4.74 -1.97 -19.90
N MET A 10 5.20 -2.35 -18.72
CA MET A 10 5.78 -3.65 -18.40
C MET A 10 5.31 -4.07 -17.01
N ALA A 11 5.21 -5.37 -16.74
CA ALA A 11 4.92 -5.86 -15.40
C ALA A 11 5.75 -7.08 -15.07
N GLY A 12 5.87 -7.31 -13.77
CA GLY A 12 6.32 -8.58 -13.23
C GLY A 12 5.21 -9.64 -13.23
N ASN A 13 5.49 -10.76 -12.56
CA ASN A 13 4.61 -11.93 -12.51
C ASN A 13 3.47 -11.81 -11.49
N SER A 14 3.47 -10.80 -10.61
CA SER A 14 2.51 -10.75 -9.49
C SER A 14 1.08 -10.49 -9.89
N HIS A 15 0.84 -9.71 -10.95
CA HIS A 15 -0.52 -9.35 -11.39
C HIS A 15 -0.58 -9.02 -12.90
N PRO A 16 -0.40 -10.03 -13.78
CA PRO A 16 -0.43 -9.81 -15.22
C PRO A 16 -1.77 -9.29 -15.73
N GLN A 17 -2.88 -9.66 -15.09
CA GLN A 17 -4.22 -9.20 -15.50
C GLN A 17 -4.36 -7.68 -15.36
N LEU A 18 -3.93 -7.11 -14.22
CA LEU A 18 -4.00 -5.66 -14.01
C LEU A 18 -3.16 -4.89 -15.04
N LEU A 19 -2.00 -5.44 -15.44
CA LEU A 19 -1.20 -4.89 -16.53
C LEU A 19 -2.01 -4.81 -17.84
N HIS A 20 -2.71 -5.88 -18.21
CA HIS A 20 -3.53 -5.90 -19.42
C HIS A 20 -4.70 -4.91 -19.35
N ASP A 21 -5.35 -4.79 -18.21
CA ASP A 21 -6.47 -3.86 -18.01
C ASP A 21 -5.99 -2.40 -18.12
N VAL A 22 -4.89 -2.06 -17.44
CA VAL A 22 -4.24 -0.74 -17.53
C VAL A 22 -3.80 -0.44 -18.97
N ALA A 23 -3.18 -1.41 -19.65
CA ALA A 23 -2.74 -1.24 -21.04
C ALA A 23 -3.91 -1.02 -22.00
N SER A 24 -5.05 -1.68 -21.75
CA SER A 24 -6.27 -1.53 -22.53
C SER A 24 -6.83 -0.11 -22.42
N HIS A 25 -6.88 0.45 -21.20
CA HIS A 25 -7.25 1.85 -20.98
C HIS A 25 -6.27 2.84 -21.63
N LEU A 26 -5.00 2.48 -21.73
CA LEU A 26 -3.99 3.30 -22.40
C LEU A 26 -3.97 3.14 -23.94
N HIS A 27 -4.75 2.20 -24.48
CA HIS A 27 -4.66 1.75 -25.87
C HIS A 27 -3.23 1.37 -26.29
N LYS A 28 -2.51 0.71 -25.38
CA LYS A 28 -1.12 0.24 -25.59
C LYS A 28 -1.07 -1.28 -25.48
N LYS A 29 -0.07 -1.88 -26.14
CA LYS A 29 0.28 -3.29 -25.91
C LYS A 29 1.35 -3.34 -24.81
N PRO A 30 1.18 -4.18 -23.78
CA PRO A 30 2.24 -4.44 -22.82
C PRO A 30 3.51 -4.93 -23.54
N CYS A 31 4.66 -4.54 -23.00
CA CYS A 31 5.93 -5.07 -23.46
C CYS A 31 6.21 -6.39 -22.75
N GLU A 32 6.50 -7.43 -23.53
CA GLU A 32 6.81 -8.74 -23.01
C GLU A 32 8.13 -8.71 -22.23
N ILE A 33 8.06 -9.22 -21.01
CA ILE A 33 9.19 -9.50 -20.14
C ILE A 33 9.13 -10.99 -19.81
N THR A 34 10.29 -11.64 -19.82
CA THR A 34 10.43 -12.97 -19.26
C THR A 34 11.02 -12.85 -17.87
N ALA A 35 10.23 -13.12 -16.84
CA ALA A 35 10.68 -13.23 -15.46
C ALA A 35 10.45 -14.66 -14.97
N CYS A 36 11.52 -15.35 -14.57
CA CYS A 36 11.46 -16.74 -14.10
C CYS A 36 12.40 -16.97 -12.92
N LYS A 37 12.22 -18.10 -12.22
CA LYS A 37 13.11 -18.54 -11.15
C LYS A 37 14.01 -19.66 -11.63
N PHE A 38 15.29 -19.59 -11.27
CA PHE A 38 16.20 -20.72 -11.39
C PHE A 38 15.86 -21.79 -10.34
N ALA A 39 16.35 -23.03 -10.55
CA ALA A 39 16.11 -24.14 -9.63
C ALA A 39 16.62 -23.87 -8.19
N ASN A 40 17.59 -22.97 -8.02
CA ASN A 40 18.10 -22.54 -6.72
C ASN A 40 17.30 -21.37 -6.09
N GLY A 41 16.23 -20.91 -6.73
CA GLY A 41 15.35 -19.84 -6.25
C GLY A 41 15.75 -18.42 -6.67
N GLU A 42 16.85 -18.23 -7.39
CA GLU A 42 17.23 -16.91 -7.91
C GLU A 42 16.27 -16.42 -9.00
N THR A 43 15.97 -15.12 -9.00
CA THR A 43 15.11 -14.51 -10.01
C THR A 43 15.94 -14.05 -11.21
N ARG A 44 15.51 -14.43 -12.43
CA ARG A 44 16.07 -13.97 -13.69
C ARG A 44 15.03 -13.17 -14.45
N VAL A 45 15.43 -12.01 -14.96
CA VAL A 45 14.60 -11.16 -15.81
C VAL A 45 15.30 -10.93 -17.15
N SER A 46 14.53 -10.99 -18.24
CA SER A 46 14.98 -10.66 -19.58
C SER A 46 13.98 -9.72 -20.25
N ILE A 47 14.47 -8.58 -20.75
CA ILE A 47 13.67 -7.56 -21.44
C ILE A 47 13.67 -7.89 -22.94
N GLY A 48 12.51 -8.22 -23.50
CA GLY A 48 12.41 -8.72 -24.88
C GLY A 48 12.50 -7.66 -25.99
N LYS A 49 12.45 -6.37 -25.63
CA LYS A 49 12.46 -5.24 -26.59
C LYS A 49 13.38 -4.13 -26.11
N SER A 50 13.92 -3.35 -27.06
CA SER A 50 14.69 -2.16 -26.72
C SER A 50 13.81 -1.16 -25.97
N VAL A 51 14.32 -0.67 -24.84
CA VAL A 51 13.71 0.38 -24.01
C VAL A 51 14.49 1.69 -24.07
N ARG A 52 15.42 1.81 -25.02
CA ARG A 52 16.31 2.97 -25.14
C ARG A 52 15.49 4.23 -25.38
N ASP A 53 15.81 5.28 -24.62
CA ASP A 53 15.15 6.60 -24.68
C ASP A 53 13.63 6.55 -24.43
N ALA A 54 13.12 5.46 -23.83
CA ALA A 54 11.72 5.29 -23.49
C ALA A 54 11.40 5.73 -22.06
N ASP A 55 10.15 6.18 -21.86
CA ASP A 55 9.56 6.29 -20.53
C ASP A 55 8.97 4.93 -20.16
N VAL A 56 9.61 4.21 -19.24
CA VAL A 56 9.23 2.85 -18.86
C VAL A 56 8.45 2.86 -17.54
N PHE A 57 7.27 2.27 -17.57
CA PHE A 57 6.40 2.08 -16.41
C PHE A 57 6.41 0.61 -16.01
N LEU A 58 6.93 0.31 -14.82
CA LEU A 58 7.03 -1.04 -14.26
C LEU A 58 5.91 -1.27 -13.25
N LEU A 59 4.89 -2.03 -13.65
CA LEU A 59 3.78 -2.40 -12.78
C LEU A 59 4.11 -3.64 -11.96
N GLN A 60 4.00 -3.55 -10.65
CA GLN A 60 4.26 -4.65 -9.73
C GLN A 60 3.41 -4.48 -8.48
N THR A 61 2.71 -5.54 -8.05
CA THR A 61 1.85 -5.48 -6.85
C THR A 61 2.50 -6.06 -5.61
N GLY A 62 3.65 -6.74 -5.76
CA GLY A 62 4.41 -7.28 -4.63
C GLY A 62 3.70 -8.45 -3.93
N MET A 63 2.78 -9.10 -4.63
CA MET A 63 2.10 -10.29 -4.13
C MET A 63 2.78 -11.53 -4.66
N GLY A 64 3.09 -12.46 -3.75
CA GLY A 64 3.43 -13.81 -4.14
C GLY A 64 2.23 -14.49 -4.79
N HIS A 65 2.51 -15.43 -5.70
CA HIS A 65 1.51 -16.34 -6.24
C HIS A 65 1.91 -17.78 -5.92
N LYS A 66 0.92 -18.62 -5.67
CA LYS A 66 1.11 -20.07 -5.71
C LYS A 66 1.02 -20.53 -7.15
N ALA A 67 1.83 -21.50 -7.53
CA ALA A 67 1.69 -22.14 -8.82
C ALA A 67 0.34 -22.85 -8.91
N GLU A 68 -0.40 -22.67 -10.00
CA GLU A 68 -1.64 -23.42 -10.22
C GLU A 68 -1.31 -24.89 -10.56
N GLU A 69 -2.16 -25.82 -10.08
CA GLU A 69 -2.05 -27.23 -10.43
C GLU A 69 -2.16 -27.40 -11.95
N GLY A 70 -1.10 -27.89 -12.60
CA GLY A 70 -1.02 -28.10 -14.05
C GLY A 70 -0.07 -27.16 -14.80
N GLU A 71 0.48 -26.13 -14.14
CA GLU A 71 1.58 -25.33 -14.69
C GLU A 71 2.93 -25.84 -14.16
N GLU A 72 3.42 -26.97 -14.71
CA GLU A 72 4.65 -27.67 -14.27
C GLU A 72 5.93 -26.80 -14.22
N LEU A 73 5.90 -25.58 -14.77
CA LEU A 73 7.01 -24.63 -14.79
C LEU A 73 6.84 -23.39 -13.89
N LYS A 74 5.67 -23.16 -13.28
CA LYS A 74 5.52 -22.04 -12.33
C LYS A 74 5.90 -22.51 -10.93
N GLN A 75 6.75 -21.73 -10.27
CA GLN A 75 7.16 -21.96 -8.89
C GLN A 75 6.44 -20.96 -8.00
N ASP A 76 6.12 -21.38 -6.77
CA ASP A 76 5.63 -20.47 -5.75
C ASP A 76 6.57 -19.27 -5.59
N THR A 77 5.97 -18.09 -5.55
CA THR A 77 6.66 -16.84 -5.30
C THR A 77 6.13 -16.20 -4.04
N THR A 78 6.99 -15.42 -3.40
CA THR A 78 6.69 -14.64 -2.21
C THR A 78 6.64 -13.15 -2.55
N LEU A 79 6.20 -12.35 -1.57
CA LEU A 79 6.35 -10.90 -1.64
C LEU A 79 7.82 -10.50 -1.88
N ASN A 80 8.77 -11.19 -1.24
CA ASN A 80 10.19 -10.90 -1.37
C ASN A 80 10.70 -11.19 -2.80
N ASP A 81 10.24 -12.30 -3.40
CA ASP A 81 10.57 -12.62 -4.79
C ASP A 81 10.06 -11.54 -5.75
N SER A 82 8.81 -11.09 -5.57
CA SER A 82 8.21 -10.02 -6.39
C SER A 82 8.93 -8.67 -6.22
N CYS A 83 9.37 -8.36 -4.99
CA CYS A 83 10.20 -7.19 -4.71
C CYS A 83 11.55 -7.28 -5.43
N MET A 84 12.22 -8.43 -5.36
CA MET A 84 13.50 -8.65 -6.05
C MET A 84 13.33 -8.62 -7.57
N GLU A 85 12.27 -9.21 -8.10
CA GLU A 85 11.92 -9.18 -9.52
C GLU A 85 11.81 -7.74 -10.03
N LEU A 86 11.10 -6.86 -9.33
CA LEU A 86 10.99 -5.44 -9.66
C LEU A 86 12.34 -4.72 -9.62
N LEU A 87 13.17 -4.96 -8.60
CA LEU A 87 14.48 -4.34 -8.50
C LEU A 87 15.39 -4.77 -9.66
N ILE A 88 15.35 -6.05 -10.03
CA ILE A 88 16.11 -6.59 -11.18
C ILE A 88 15.57 -6.02 -12.50
N MET A 89 14.24 -5.91 -12.66
CA MET A 89 13.61 -5.26 -13.82
C MET A 89 14.06 -3.80 -13.95
N ALA A 90 13.99 -3.01 -12.87
CA ALA A 90 14.40 -1.61 -12.87
C ALA A 90 15.88 -1.45 -13.22
N SER A 91 16.75 -2.28 -12.63
CA SER A 91 18.17 -2.29 -12.94
C SER A 91 18.44 -2.65 -14.41
N GLY A 92 17.79 -3.68 -14.94
CA GLY A 92 17.91 -4.08 -16.34
C GLY A 92 17.45 -2.99 -17.31
N VAL A 93 16.34 -2.33 -17.02
CA VAL A 93 15.79 -1.22 -17.82
C VAL A 93 16.73 -0.01 -17.78
N ARG A 94 17.33 0.29 -16.62
CA ARG A 94 18.34 1.35 -16.47
C ARG A 94 19.57 1.08 -17.32
N LEU A 95 20.12 -0.14 -17.23
CA LEU A 95 21.28 -0.55 -18.02
C LEU A 95 20.98 -0.53 -19.53
N ALA A 96 19.73 -0.79 -19.92
CA ALA A 96 19.26 -0.69 -21.29
C ALA A 96 19.01 0.76 -21.78
N SER A 97 19.41 1.77 -20.99
CA SER A 97 19.35 3.20 -21.35
C SER A 97 17.92 3.74 -21.53
N ALA A 98 16.97 3.29 -20.70
CA ALA A 98 15.69 3.96 -20.61
C ALA A 98 15.86 5.41 -20.15
N GLN A 99 15.03 6.30 -20.72
CA GLN A 99 15.06 7.72 -20.37
C GLN A 99 14.52 7.97 -18.97
N ARG A 100 13.45 7.25 -18.60
CA ARG A 100 12.80 7.38 -17.30
C ARG A 100 12.27 6.03 -16.83
N ILE A 101 12.38 5.76 -15.54
CA ILE A 101 11.85 4.55 -14.93
C ILE A 101 10.86 4.93 -13.83
N VAL A 102 9.60 4.58 -14.04
CA VAL A 102 8.51 4.82 -13.10
C VAL A 102 8.04 3.48 -12.53
N ALA A 103 8.12 3.29 -11.22
CA ALA A 103 7.54 2.13 -10.56
C ALA A 103 6.07 2.39 -10.27
N VAL A 104 5.17 1.56 -10.80
CA VAL A 104 3.74 1.60 -10.54
C VAL A 104 3.43 0.48 -9.55
N LEU A 105 3.17 0.85 -8.30
CA LEU A 105 2.99 -0.04 -7.16
C LEU A 105 1.58 0.13 -6.57
N PRO A 106 0.55 -0.51 -7.17
CA PRO A 106 -0.83 -0.35 -6.71
C PRO A 106 -0.98 -0.64 -5.22
N TYR A 107 -0.30 -1.67 -4.72
CA TYR A 107 -0.02 -1.87 -3.30
C TYR A 107 1.48 -1.69 -3.05
N PHE A 108 1.86 -0.91 -2.05
CA PHE A 108 3.27 -0.72 -1.68
C PHE A 108 3.73 -1.82 -0.72
N PRO A 109 4.73 -2.65 -1.09
CA PRO A 109 5.25 -3.71 -0.22
C PRO A 109 5.79 -3.20 1.11
N TYR A 110 5.65 -4.02 2.16
CA TYR A 110 6.03 -3.69 3.54
C TYR A 110 5.34 -2.45 4.14
N SER A 111 4.28 -1.92 3.53
CA SER A 111 3.61 -0.69 3.98
C SER A 111 3.13 -0.71 5.43
N LYS A 112 2.71 -1.87 5.94
CA LYS A 112 2.34 -2.09 7.36
C LYS A 112 3.53 -1.96 8.32
N GLN A 113 4.77 -2.09 7.82
CA GLN A 113 6.01 -1.93 8.57
C GLN A 113 6.66 -0.55 8.29
N SER A 114 5.83 0.49 8.33
CA SER A 114 6.21 1.89 8.10
C SER A 114 6.53 2.67 9.37
N LYS A 115 6.42 2.05 10.54
CA LYS A 115 6.81 2.64 11.82
C LYS A 115 7.67 1.66 12.58
N GLN A 116 8.68 2.19 13.26
CA GLN A 116 9.48 1.40 14.18
C GLN A 116 8.63 1.02 15.39
N LYS A 117 8.41 -0.29 15.58
CA LYS A 117 7.84 -0.85 16.81
C LYS A 117 9.00 -1.28 17.71
N ARG A 118 8.96 -0.94 19.01
CA ARG A 118 10.02 -1.30 19.99
C ARG A 118 11.43 -1.05 19.43
N ARG A 119 12.33 -2.05 19.46
CA ARG A 119 13.68 -2.04 18.85
C ARG A 119 13.68 -2.63 17.42
N GLY A 120 12.62 -2.42 16.66
CA GLY A 120 12.44 -2.95 15.32
C GLY A 120 13.04 -2.08 14.21
N THR A 121 12.79 -2.46 12.96
CA THR A 121 13.26 -1.77 11.75
C THR A 121 12.10 -1.04 11.05
N ILE A 122 12.39 -0.32 9.96
CA ILE A 122 11.37 0.28 9.07
C ILE A 122 11.58 -0.25 7.63
N PRO A 123 11.17 -1.49 7.32
CA PRO A 123 11.40 -2.09 6.01
C PRO A 123 10.75 -1.33 4.85
N ALA A 124 9.62 -0.65 5.06
CA ALA A 124 9.03 0.22 4.04
C ALA A 124 10.00 1.32 3.56
N ARG A 125 10.79 1.88 4.48
CA ARG A 125 11.81 2.89 4.16
C ARG A 125 13.00 2.24 3.43
N LEU A 126 13.48 1.10 3.92
CA LEU A 126 14.53 0.33 3.25
C LEU A 126 14.13 0.03 1.80
N PHE A 127 12.90 -0.43 1.57
CA PHE A 127 12.42 -0.76 0.23
C PHE A 127 12.35 0.47 -0.68
N ALA A 128 11.93 1.63 -0.17
CA ALA A 128 11.97 2.90 -0.92
C ALA A 128 13.40 3.28 -1.34
N ASP A 129 14.39 3.09 -0.47
CA ASP A 129 15.80 3.33 -0.80
C ASP A 129 16.36 2.31 -1.82
N LEU A 130 15.91 1.04 -1.76
CA LEU A 130 16.26 0.02 -2.74
C LEU A 130 15.70 0.34 -4.14
N LEU A 131 14.46 0.82 -4.24
CA LEU A 131 13.87 1.23 -5.52
C LEU A 131 14.71 2.32 -6.20
N LYS A 132 15.11 3.34 -5.44
CA LYS A 132 16.01 4.39 -5.93
C LYS A 132 17.34 3.79 -6.39
N THR A 133 17.92 2.91 -5.59
CA THR A 133 19.22 2.27 -5.88
C THR A 133 19.15 1.42 -7.16
N ALA A 134 18.03 0.75 -7.40
CA ALA A 134 17.78 0.00 -8.63
C ALA A 134 17.52 0.90 -9.87
N GLY A 135 17.43 2.22 -9.69
CA GLY A 135 17.31 3.19 -10.77
C GLY A 135 15.89 3.70 -11.01
N VAL A 136 14.93 3.46 -10.12
CA VAL A 136 13.59 4.08 -10.19
C VAL A 136 13.70 5.58 -9.92
N GLU A 137 13.06 6.40 -10.75
CA GLU A 137 13.09 7.86 -10.67
C GLU A 137 11.76 8.48 -10.24
N HIS A 138 10.68 7.70 -10.27
CA HIS A 138 9.35 8.14 -9.84
C HIS A 138 8.55 6.91 -9.39
N VAL A 139 7.77 7.04 -8.33
CA VAL A 139 6.82 6.02 -7.86
C VAL A 139 5.38 6.50 -8.02
N ILE A 140 4.51 5.70 -8.61
CA ILE A 140 3.05 5.84 -8.56
C ILE A 140 2.52 4.74 -7.66
N THR A 141 1.67 5.07 -6.69
CA THR A 141 1.05 4.09 -5.79
C THR A 141 -0.39 4.45 -5.49
N LEU A 142 -1.19 3.50 -4.98
CA LEU A 142 -2.55 3.74 -4.55
C LEU A 142 -2.64 3.60 -3.03
N ASP A 143 -3.19 4.60 -2.34
CA ASP A 143 -3.49 4.63 -0.90
C ASP A 143 -2.44 4.00 0.04
N LEU A 144 -1.26 4.64 0.14
CA LEU A 144 -0.27 4.30 1.18
C LEU A 144 -0.92 4.15 2.58
N HIS A 145 -0.51 3.09 3.29
CA HIS A 145 -0.99 2.76 4.64
C HIS A 145 -0.94 3.97 5.60
N HIS A 146 0.16 4.72 5.53
CA HIS A 146 0.31 6.02 6.17
C HIS A 146 0.77 7.06 5.17
N MET A 147 0.10 8.22 5.12
CA MET A 147 0.47 9.30 4.20
C MET A 147 1.92 9.80 4.39
N GLN A 148 2.44 9.71 5.62
CA GLN A 148 3.80 10.11 5.97
C GLN A 148 4.87 9.29 5.25
N MET A 149 4.52 8.08 4.77
CA MET A 149 5.44 7.24 3.99
C MET A 149 5.93 7.93 2.71
N GLN A 150 5.23 8.94 2.20
CA GLN A 150 5.75 9.76 1.09
C GLN A 150 7.12 10.35 1.40
N GLY A 151 7.40 10.69 2.67
CA GLY A 151 8.70 11.19 3.11
C GLY A 151 9.82 10.13 3.14
N PHE A 152 9.52 8.85 2.86
CA PHE A 152 10.56 7.82 2.73
C PHE A 152 11.27 7.88 1.39
N PHE A 153 10.59 8.38 0.35
CA PHE A 153 11.12 8.40 -0.99
C PHE A 153 11.98 9.64 -1.18
N SER A 154 13.17 9.45 -1.73
CA SER A 154 14.01 10.54 -2.21
C SER A 154 13.81 10.85 -3.70
N VAL A 155 12.83 10.18 -4.30
CA VAL A 155 12.30 10.42 -5.64
C VAL A 155 10.85 10.89 -5.53
N PRO A 156 10.31 11.61 -6.54
CA PRO A 156 8.90 11.95 -6.56
C PRO A 156 7.99 10.72 -6.38
N ILE A 157 6.90 10.92 -5.63
CA ILE A 157 5.89 9.89 -5.41
C ILE A 157 4.49 10.48 -5.56
N ASP A 158 3.71 9.85 -6.43
CA ASP A 158 2.29 10.09 -6.62
C ASP A 158 1.48 9.03 -5.85
N ASN A 159 0.92 9.42 -4.69
CA ASN A 159 0.02 8.58 -3.90
C ASN A 159 -1.43 8.85 -4.29
N VAL A 160 -1.87 8.14 -5.33
CA VAL A 160 -3.22 8.20 -5.87
C VAL A 160 -4.22 7.70 -4.83
N LYS A 161 -5.42 8.29 -4.81
CA LYS A 161 -6.52 7.96 -3.91
C LYS A 161 -7.60 7.15 -4.61
N SER A 162 -7.97 6.02 -4.00
CA SER A 162 -9.10 5.17 -4.38
C SER A 162 -10.43 5.69 -3.83
N SER A 163 -10.42 6.69 -2.93
CA SER A 163 -11.63 7.18 -2.28
C SER A 163 -12.78 7.55 -3.23
N PRO A 164 -12.56 8.12 -4.44
CA PRO A 164 -13.66 8.31 -5.39
C PRO A 164 -14.29 6.98 -5.84
N LEU A 165 -13.49 5.97 -6.15
CA LEU A 165 -13.97 4.63 -6.53
C LEU A 165 -14.82 4.00 -5.42
N LEU A 166 -14.35 4.11 -4.16
CA LEU A 166 -15.08 3.57 -3.00
C LEU A 166 -16.40 4.32 -2.78
N ILE A 167 -16.41 5.65 -2.95
CA ILE A 167 -17.60 6.50 -2.82
C ILE A 167 -18.63 6.15 -3.91
N ASP A 168 -18.19 6.00 -5.16
CA ASP A 168 -19.06 5.64 -6.28
C ASP A 168 -19.66 4.25 -6.07
N TYR A 169 -18.84 3.28 -5.65
CA TYR A 169 -19.32 1.94 -5.28
C TYR A 169 -20.40 2.00 -4.19
N ILE A 170 -20.17 2.73 -3.09
CA ILE A 170 -21.16 2.87 -2.00
C ILE A 170 -22.48 3.43 -2.53
N ARG A 171 -22.44 4.44 -3.40
CA ARG A 171 -23.65 5.07 -3.95
C ARG A 171 -24.44 4.17 -4.88
N GLU A 172 -23.74 3.34 -5.64
CA GLU A 172 -24.32 2.52 -6.70
C GLU A 172 -24.76 1.13 -6.22
N HIS A 173 -24.05 0.55 -5.24
CA HIS A 173 -24.20 -0.86 -4.87
C HIS A 173 -24.76 -1.08 -3.46
N ILE A 174 -24.59 -0.14 -2.53
CA ILE A 174 -25.12 -0.29 -1.17
C ILE A 174 -26.56 0.22 -1.11
N PRO A 175 -27.56 -0.65 -0.82
CA PRO A 175 -28.94 -0.21 -0.67
C PRO A 175 -29.11 0.70 0.54
N ASP A 176 -29.90 1.77 0.40
CA ASP A 176 -30.17 2.73 1.48
C ASP A 176 -28.88 3.32 2.10
N TRP A 177 -27.86 3.56 1.26
CA TRP A 177 -26.56 4.08 1.72
C TRP A 177 -26.68 5.43 2.44
N GLN A 178 -27.71 6.24 2.13
CA GLN A 178 -27.98 7.52 2.78
C GLN A 178 -28.33 7.38 4.27
N ASN A 179 -28.88 6.22 4.66
CA ASN A 179 -29.18 5.89 6.05
C ASN A 179 -28.04 5.10 6.72
N CYS A 180 -26.88 5.01 6.08
CA CYS A 180 -25.71 4.36 6.67
C CYS A 180 -24.88 5.30 7.55
N VAL A 181 -24.03 4.70 8.36
CA VAL A 181 -22.97 5.36 9.14
C VAL A 181 -21.62 4.80 8.70
N VAL A 182 -20.66 5.68 8.48
CA VAL A 182 -19.29 5.28 8.18
C VAL A 182 -18.58 4.99 9.49
N VAL A 183 -17.87 3.87 9.57
CA VAL A 183 -17.22 3.38 10.78
C VAL A 183 -15.72 3.31 10.57
N SER A 184 -14.97 3.89 11.51
CA SER A 184 -13.53 3.65 11.63
C SER A 184 -13.25 2.53 12.62
N LYS A 185 -12.45 1.55 12.20
CA LYS A 185 -12.07 0.42 13.07
C LYS A 185 -11.15 0.85 14.22
N ASN A 186 -10.27 1.82 13.97
CA ASN A 186 -9.28 2.30 14.93
C ASN A 186 -8.93 3.78 14.68
N ALA A 187 -8.02 4.34 15.48
CA ALA A 187 -7.57 5.73 15.33
C ALA A 187 -6.77 5.98 14.04
N GLY A 188 -6.06 4.96 13.53
CA GLY A 188 -5.26 5.06 12.31
C GLY A 188 -6.10 5.25 11.05
N ALA A 189 -7.22 4.53 10.96
CA ALA A 189 -8.17 4.58 9.84
C ALA A 189 -9.12 5.80 9.93
N LEU A 190 -9.19 6.49 11.07
CA LEU A 190 -10.20 7.53 11.35
C LEU A 190 -10.18 8.65 10.33
N LYS A 191 -8.99 9.13 9.92
CA LYS A 191 -8.88 10.20 8.92
C LYS A 191 -9.45 9.79 7.56
N ARG A 192 -9.32 8.52 7.19
CA ARG A 192 -9.83 7.97 5.92
C ARG A 192 -11.35 7.82 5.97
N ALA A 193 -11.85 7.19 7.04
CA ALA A 193 -13.28 7.05 7.29
C ALA A 193 -13.97 8.42 7.32
N ALA A 194 -13.40 9.40 8.03
CA ALA A 194 -13.93 10.77 8.10
C ALA A 194 -13.99 11.47 6.73
N LEU A 195 -12.99 11.26 5.86
CA LEU A 195 -13.00 11.83 4.51
C LEU A 195 -14.16 11.27 3.68
N ILE A 196 -14.38 9.96 3.72
CA ILE A 196 -15.49 9.30 3.00
C ILE A 196 -16.83 9.74 3.58
N ALA A 197 -16.98 9.74 4.90
CA ALA A 197 -18.19 10.22 5.59
C ALA A 197 -18.55 11.65 5.17
N LYS A 198 -17.56 12.56 5.17
CA LYS A 198 -17.75 13.95 4.74
C LYS A 198 -18.18 14.07 3.28
N ARG A 199 -17.62 13.25 2.38
CA ARG A 199 -17.96 13.29 0.94
C ARG A 199 -19.32 12.67 0.62
N LEU A 200 -19.77 11.71 1.42
CA LEU A 200 -21.10 11.11 1.33
C LEU A 200 -22.17 11.90 2.10
N GLY A 201 -21.76 12.81 2.99
CA GLY A 201 -22.70 13.50 3.89
C GLY A 201 -23.26 12.60 5.00
N LEU A 202 -22.53 11.53 5.37
CA LEU A 202 -22.93 10.56 6.38
C LEU A 202 -22.30 10.86 7.74
N GLN A 203 -22.88 10.29 8.79
CA GLN A 203 -22.30 10.32 10.12
C GLN A 203 -21.08 9.39 10.22
N LEU A 204 -20.18 9.71 11.15
CA LEU A 204 -18.99 8.93 11.46
C LEU A 204 -19.13 8.31 12.84
N ALA A 205 -18.79 7.02 12.95
CA ALA A 205 -18.60 6.31 14.20
C ALA A 205 -17.19 5.71 14.28
N MET A 206 -16.72 5.40 15.49
CA MET A 206 -15.41 4.81 15.72
C MET A 206 -15.49 3.73 16.79
N ILE A 207 -14.79 2.62 16.56
CA ILE A 207 -14.69 1.52 17.54
C ILE A 207 -13.55 1.80 18.53
N THR A 208 -13.80 1.56 19.82
CA THR A 208 -12.87 1.79 20.94
C THR A 208 -12.80 0.67 21.96
N GLY A 209 -13.64 -0.37 21.84
CA GLY A 209 -13.76 -1.45 22.83
C GLY A 209 -12.46 -2.20 23.12
N GLU A 210 -12.24 -2.58 24.39
CA GLU A 210 -11.00 -3.25 24.83
C GLU A 210 -10.83 -4.65 24.23
N GLN A 211 -11.92 -5.42 24.15
CA GLN A 211 -11.93 -6.73 23.46
C GLN A 211 -11.56 -6.60 21.97
N TYR A 212 -11.99 -5.51 21.33
CA TYR A 212 -11.60 -5.20 19.95
C TYR A 212 -10.11 -4.86 19.83
N LYS A 213 -9.59 -4.00 20.74
CA LYS A 213 -8.16 -3.65 20.78
C LYS A 213 -7.29 -4.89 20.95
N TYR A 214 -7.76 -5.87 21.73
CA TYR A 214 -7.05 -7.14 21.91
C TYR A 214 -7.02 -7.97 20.61
N ALA A 215 -8.16 -8.15 19.94
CA ALA A 215 -8.22 -8.85 18.65
C ALA A 215 -7.38 -8.15 17.57
N GLU A 216 -7.37 -6.82 17.56
CA GLU A 216 -6.53 -5.99 16.71
C GLU A 216 -5.03 -6.20 17.02
N ALA A 217 -4.63 -6.14 18.29
CA ALA A 217 -3.25 -6.37 18.71
C ALA A 217 -2.76 -7.78 18.34
N LEU A 218 -3.57 -8.82 18.58
CA LEU A 218 -3.28 -10.19 18.15
C LEU A 218 -3.11 -10.30 16.64
N SER A 219 -3.97 -9.61 15.88
CA SER A 219 -3.88 -9.62 14.42
C SER A 219 -2.56 -9.01 13.94
N GLU A 220 -2.11 -7.92 14.57
CA GLU A 220 -0.83 -7.28 14.29
C GLU A 220 0.37 -8.11 14.75
N GLU A 221 0.26 -8.83 15.87
CA GLU A 221 1.34 -9.64 16.44
C GLU A 221 1.57 -10.93 15.65
N ARG A 222 0.49 -11.64 15.26
CA ARG A 222 0.56 -12.80 14.34
C ARG A 222 1.28 -12.45 13.04
N LEU A 223 1.12 -11.22 12.56
CA LEU A 223 1.80 -10.70 11.37
C LEU A 223 3.28 -10.36 11.59
N SER A 224 3.68 -10.06 12.83
CA SER A 224 5.08 -9.75 13.18
C SER A 224 5.94 -10.99 13.48
N GLY A 225 5.34 -12.16 13.71
CA GLY A 225 6.07 -13.40 14.00
C GLY A 225 6.84 -13.41 15.34
N GLU A 226 6.72 -12.36 16.16
CA GLU A 226 7.27 -12.33 17.51
C GLU A 226 6.40 -13.20 18.43
N GLY A 227 6.74 -14.49 18.55
CA GLY A 227 6.09 -15.44 19.48
C GLY A 227 6.40 -15.19 20.97
N SER A 228 6.73 -13.96 21.34
CA SER A 228 7.08 -13.56 22.71
C SER A 228 5.95 -12.72 23.30
N MET A 229 4.87 -13.40 23.71
CA MET A 229 3.94 -12.82 24.66
C MET A 229 4.71 -12.46 25.93
N ASP A 230 4.80 -11.17 26.26
CA ASP A 230 5.26 -10.76 27.59
C ASP A 230 4.37 -11.45 28.63
N ALA A 231 4.96 -11.91 29.74
CA ALA A 231 4.24 -12.64 30.79
C ALA A 231 2.98 -11.89 31.28
N ALA A 232 3.00 -10.55 31.25
CA ALA A 232 1.86 -9.70 31.57
C ALA A 232 0.70 -9.81 30.55
N THR A 233 1.01 -9.91 29.26
CA THR A 233 0.00 -10.15 28.21
C THR A 233 -0.54 -11.56 28.27
N ARG A 234 0.33 -12.52 28.68
CA ARG A 234 -0.02 -13.94 28.85
C ARG A 234 -0.94 -14.19 30.05
N GLU A 235 -0.68 -13.49 31.17
CA GLU A 235 -1.56 -13.46 32.35
C GLU A 235 -2.89 -12.77 32.03
N GLN A 236 -2.89 -11.68 31.25
CA GLN A 236 -4.14 -11.06 30.79
C GLN A 236 -4.95 -11.95 29.85
N THR A 237 -4.31 -12.75 28.97
CA THR A 237 -5.03 -13.76 28.16
C THR A 237 -5.71 -14.82 29.01
N ASN A 238 -4.99 -15.39 29.97
CA ASN A 238 -5.55 -16.44 30.82
C ASN A 238 -6.64 -15.89 31.75
N MET A 239 -6.56 -14.62 32.15
CA MET A 239 -7.61 -13.95 32.94
C MET A 239 -8.84 -13.53 32.11
N MET A 240 -8.77 -13.46 30.78
CA MET A 240 -9.90 -13.09 29.92
C MET A 240 -10.58 -14.28 29.24
N GLU A 241 -9.93 -15.44 29.12
CA GLU A 241 -10.63 -16.70 28.78
C GLU A 241 -11.66 -17.10 29.86
N GLU A 242 -11.52 -16.57 31.08
CA GLU A 242 -12.48 -16.77 32.18
C GLU A 242 -13.56 -15.66 32.30
N VAL A 243 -13.52 -14.62 31.46
CA VAL A 243 -14.54 -13.55 31.44
C VAL A 243 -15.35 -13.65 30.14
N GLU A 244 -16.08 -14.76 29.97
CA GLU A 244 -17.14 -14.86 28.96
C GLU A 244 -18.45 -14.20 29.41
N ASP A 245 -18.55 -13.71 30.64
CA ASP A 245 -19.72 -12.99 31.11
C ASP A 245 -19.33 -11.71 31.86
N GLU A 246 -20.04 -10.63 31.52
CA GLU A 246 -20.07 -9.31 32.18
C GLU A 246 -18.97 -8.29 31.85
N ALA A 247 -19.15 -7.55 30.75
CA ALA A 247 -18.78 -6.13 30.69
C ALA A 247 -19.66 -5.36 29.69
N GLN A 248 -20.64 -4.65 30.24
CA GLN A 248 -21.59 -3.79 29.54
C GLN A 248 -21.02 -2.35 29.51
N GLY A 249 -20.70 -1.84 28.33
CA GLY A 249 -20.23 -0.46 28.12
C GLY A 249 -19.74 -0.23 26.68
N ASP A 250 -20.58 0.41 25.86
CA ASP A 250 -20.47 0.55 24.40
C ASP A 250 -19.06 0.91 23.90
N GLY A 251 -18.37 -0.08 23.33
CA GLY A 251 -17.08 0.08 22.65
C GLY A 251 -17.16 0.83 21.32
N ILE A 252 -18.16 1.71 21.12
CA ILE A 252 -18.39 2.50 19.91
C ILE A 252 -18.68 3.95 20.30
N ILE A 253 -17.94 4.88 19.70
CA ILE A 253 -18.24 6.31 19.72
C ILE A 253 -19.06 6.65 18.48
N GLY A 254 -20.30 7.11 18.67
CA GLY A 254 -21.26 7.43 17.61
C GLY A 254 -22.41 6.42 17.52
N SER A 255 -23.56 6.85 16.98
CA SER A 255 -24.76 6.00 16.91
C SER A 255 -24.78 5.15 15.64
N VAL A 256 -24.96 3.83 15.81
CA VAL A 256 -25.08 2.86 14.71
C VAL A 256 -26.44 2.14 14.68
N ASN A 257 -27.27 2.35 15.70
CA ASN A 257 -28.54 1.65 15.89
C ASN A 257 -29.53 1.94 14.75
N GLY A 258 -30.09 0.88 14.17
CA GLY A 258 -31.08 0.93 13.08
C GLY A 258 -30.51 1.32 11.71
N ARG A 259 -29.18 1.46 11.59
CA ARG A 259 -28.50 1.93 10.36
C ARG A 259 -27.61 0.85 9.75
N GLY A 260 -27.33 0.98 8.45
CA GLY A 260 -26.23 0.22 7.84
C GLY A 260 -24.89 0.78 8.32
N ALA A 261 -23.93 -0.07 8.66
CA ALA A 261 -22.60 0.33 9.08
C ALA A 261 -21.58 -0.01 7.99
N ILE A 262 -20.78 0.98 7.57
CA ILE A 262 -19.77 0.82 6.53
C ILE A 262 -18.39 1.01 7.15
N ILE A 263 -17.69 -0.08 7.45
CA ILE A 263 -16.31 -0.06 7.95
C ILE A 263 -15.38 0.31 6.79
N ILE A 264 -14.59 1.37 6.96
CA ILE A 264 -13.60 1.82 5.96
C ILE A 264 -12.19 1.59 6.49
N ASP A 265 -11.34 0.95 5.69
CA ASP A 265 -9.91 0.82 5.96
C ASP A 265 -9.05 0.91 4.69
N ASP A 266 -7.71 0.89 4.80
CA ASP A 266 -6.84 0.74 3.63
C ASP A 266 -6.50 -0.72 3.30
N ILE A 267 -6.26 -1.56 4.30
CA ILE A 267 -5.77 -2.93 4.09
C ILE A 267 -6.60 -3.93 4.89
N ILE A 268 -7.06 -4.99 4.22
CA ILE A 268 -7.55 -6.22 4.86
C ILE A 268 -6.52 -7.31 4.63
N ASP A 269 -5.95 -7.84 5.70
CA ASP A 269 -4.92 -8.88 5.65
C ASP A 269 -5.42 -10.12 6.37
N THR A 270 -5.62 -10.03 7.67
CA THR A 270 -6.33 -11.02 8.48
C THR A 270 -7.72 -10.49 8.87
N PRO A 271 -8.73 -11.35 9.07
CA PRO A 271 -10.12 -10.91 9.15
C PRO A 271 -10.59 -10.66 10.58
N ASN A 272 -9.88 -11.16 11.60
CA ASN A 272 -10.33 -11.18 13.00
C ASN A 272 -10.81 -9.83 13.50
N ALA A 273 -10.03 -8.77 13.27
CA ALA A 273 -10.41 -7.43 13.68
C ALA A 273 -11.71 -6.98 12.99
N PHE A 274 -11.88 -7.24 11.69
CA PHE A 274 -13.10 -6.87 10.96
C PHE A 274 -14.32 -7.67 11.42
N ILE A 275 -14.16 -8.97 11.71
CA ILE A 275 -15.23 -9.83 12.24
C ILE A 275 -15.66 -9.35 13.64
N SER A 276 -14.70 -9.07 14.52
CA SER A 276 -14.99 -8.55 15.87
C SER A 276 -15.66 -7.17 15.82
N ALA A 277 -15.23 -6.29 14.90
CA ALA A 277 -15.89 -5.01 14.66
C ALA A 277 -17.33 -5.20 14.21
N ALA A 278 -17.58 -6.11 13.25
CA ALA A 278 -18.92 -6.39 12.75
C ALA A 278 -19.84 -6.91 13.86
N LYS A 279 -19.37 -7.87 14.67
CA LYS A 279 -20.12 -8.37 15.85
C LYS A 279 -20.49 -7.24 16.81
N LEU A 280 -19.54 -6.38 17.15
CA LEU A 280 -19.79 -5.25 18.06
C LEU A 280 -20.84 -4.29 17.46
N LEU A 281 -20.76 -3.98 16.17
CA LEU A 281 -21.75 -3.15 15.48
C LEU A 281 -23.14 -3.80 15.47
N LYS A 282 -23.23 -5.11 15.20
CA LYS A 282 -24.49 -5.87 15.22
C LYS A 282 -25.12 -5.87 16.62
N ASN A 283 -24.33 -6.10 17.66
CA ASN A 283 -24.79 -6.05 19.06
C ASN A 283 -25.30 -4.66 19.47
N ASN A 284 -24.79 -3.60 18.82
CA ASN A 284 -25.23 -2.21 19.01
C ASN A 284 -26.35 -1.78 18.05
N GLY A 285 -27.02 -2.74 17.40
CA GLY A 285 -28.21 -2.51 16.60
C GLY A 285 -27.95 -2.13 15.14
N ALA A 286 -26.74 -2.30 14.62
CA ALA A 286 -26.50 -2.12 13.18
C ALA A 286 -27.32 -3.13 12.35
N LYS A 287 -28.01 -2.63 11.32
CA LYS A 287 -28.86 -3.42 10.43
C LYS A 287 -28.04 -4.36 9.56
N ASP A 288 -27.10 -3.79 8.81
CA ASP A 288 -26.16 -4.47 7.93
C ASP A 288 -24.76 -3.94 8.19
N VAL A 289 -23.73 -4.78 8.03
CA VAL A 289 -22.32 -4.35 8.12
C VAL A 289 -21.62 -4.64 6.80
N TYR A 290 -20.99 -3.62 6.24
CA TYR A 290 -20.16 -3.68 5.04
C TYR A 290 -18.72 -3.37 5.42
N VAL A 291 -17.77 -4.12 4.86
CA VAL A 291 -16.32 -3.86 5.05
C VAL A 291 -15.75 -3.44 3.71
N ILE A 292 -15.19 -2.23 3.62
CA ILE A 292 -14.63 -1.70 2.39
C ILE A 292 -13.18 -1.28 2.64
N ALA A 293 -12.25 -1.80 1.83
CA ALA A 293 -10.86 -1.41 1.87
C ALA A 293 -10.26 -1.23 0.49
N THR A 294 -9.14 -0.52 0.39
CA THR A 294 -8.44 -0.40 -0.87
C THR A 294 -7.73 -1.71 -1.23
N HIS A 295 -6.94 -2.26 -0.32
CA HIS A 295 -6.08 -3.42 -0.55
C HIS A 295 -6.61 -4.65 0.20
N GLY A 296 -7.13 -5.64 -0.53
CA GLY A 296 -7.49 -6.94 0.04
C GLY A 296 -6.33 -7.93 -0.09
N LEU A 297 -5.37 -7.93 0.85
CA LEU A 297 -4.31 -8.94 0.87
C LEU A 297 -4.85 -10.32 1.22
N LEU A 298 -5.82 -10.37 2.16
CA LEU A 298 -6.62 -11.55 2.49
C LEU A 298 -5.77 -12.82 2.68
N SER A 299 -4.72 -12.72 3.49
CA SER A 299 -3.75 -13.80 3.68
C SER A 299 -4.34 -15.02 4.40
N GLY A 300 -3.85 -16.22 4.04
CA GLY A 300 -4.24 -17.46 4.71
C GLY A 300 -5.72 -17.80 4.47
N ASP A 301 -6.43 -18.13 5.55
CA ASP A 301 -7.85 -18.51 5.54
C ASP A 301 -8.80 -17.30 5.67
N ALA A 302 -8.27 -16.08 5.48
CA ALA A 302 -9.05 -14.86 5.61
C ALA A 302 -10.32 -14.84 4.73
N PRO A 303 -10.29 -15.29 3.45
CA PRO A 303 -11.50 -15.37 2.64
C PRO A 303 -12.59 -16.26 3.27
N GLU A 304 -12.24 -17.47 3.73
CA GLU A 304 -13.19 -18.42 4.33
C GLU A 304 -13.76 -17.90 5.65
N GLU A 305 -12.93 -17.31 6.49
CA GLU A 305 -13.36 -16.74 7.77
C GLU A 305 -14.31 -15.56 7.58
N LEU A 306 -14.04 -14.68 6.60
CA LEU A 306 -14.97 -13.61 6.21
C LEU A 306 -16.28 -14.18 5.67
N ASN A 307 -16.20 -15.22 4.84
CA ASN A 307 -17.39 -15.85 4.27
C ASN A 307 -18.27 -16.48 5.36
N LYS A 308 -17.66 -17.16 6.34
CA LYS A 308 -18.33 -17.77 7.49
C LYS A 308 -18.95 -16.76 8.45
N SER A 309 -18.47 -15.52 8.49
CA SER A 309 -19.01 -14.49 9.38
C SER A 309 -20.44 -14.11 9.00
N GLY A 310 -21.41 -14.43 9.86
CA GLY A 310 -22.81 -14.02 9.68
C GLY A 310 -23.06 -12.52 9.88
N ASP A 311 -22.11 -11.81 10.48
CA ASP A 311 -22.24 -10.40 10.86
C ASP A 311 -21.85 -9.44 9.74
N ILE A 312 -21.09 -9.91 8.76
CA ILE A 312 -20.63 -9.14 7.60
C ILE A 312 -21.48 -9.52 6.38
N LYS A 313 -22.07 -8.52 5.74
CA LYS A 313 -22.92 -8.67 4.56
C LYS A 313 -22.11 -8.75 3.27
N HIS A 314 -21.25 -7.75 3.03
CA HIS A 314 -20.32 -7.73 1.89
C HIS A 314 -18.94 -7.23 2.34
N VAL A 315 -17.91 -7.77 1.69
CA VAL A 315 -16.53 -7.29 1.77
C VAL A 315 -16.16 -6.74 0.40
N VAL A 316 -15.59 -5.55 0.35
CA VAL A 316 -15.31 -4.86 -0.91
C VAL A 316 -13.85 -4.42 -0.91
N VAL A 317 -13.12 -4.82 -1.93
CA VAL A 317 -11.71 -4.48 -2.12
C VAL A 317 -11.46 -4.01 -3.55
N THR A 318 -10.28 -3.47 -3.83
CA THR A 318 -9.88 -3.23 -5.23
C THR A 318 -9.01 -4.37 -5.77
N ASN A 319 -8.84 -4.41 -7.09
CA ASN A 319 -7.86 -5.29 -7.75
C ASN A 319 -6.40 -4.76 -7.68
N THR A 320 -6.05 -3.89 -6.72
CA THR A 320 -4.64 -3.47 -6.46
C THR A 320 -3.71 -4.63 -6.19
N VAL A 321 -4.25 -5.74 -5.71
CA VAL A 321 -3.62 -7.05 -5.63
C VAL A 321 -4.53 -8.07 -6.34
N PRO A 322 -4.01 -9.22 -6.81
CA PRO A 322 -4.84 -10.26 -7.40
C PRO A 322 -5.96 -10.71 -6.43
N GLN A 323 -7.16 -10.94 -6.96
CA GLN A 323 -8.35 -11.32 -6.16
C GLN A 323 -9.03 -12.59 -6.68
N GLN A 324 -8.54 -13.19 -7.77
CA GLN A 324 -9.21 -14.28 -8.47
C GLN A 324 -9.44 -15.49 -7.57
N ASP A 325 -8.46 -15.86 -6.74
CA ASP A 325 -8.61 -16.93 -5.75
C ASP A 325 -9.54 -16.52 -4.60
N HIS A 326 -9.40 -15.29 -4.09
CA HIS A 326 -10.17 -14.81 -2.94
C HIS A 326 -11.68 -14.78 -3.23
N VAL A 327 -12.09 -14.35 -4.42
CA VAL A 327 -13.51 -14.32 -4.83
C VAL A 327 -14.10 -15.73 -4.97
N ARG A 328 -13.29 -16.73 -5.38
CA ARG A 328 -13.74 -18.13 -5.41
C ARG A 328 -13.98 -18.70 -4.01
N ARG A 329 -13.23 -18.23 -3.01
CA ARG A 329 -13.27 -18.70 -1.63
C ARG A 329 -14.23 -17.90 -0.73
N CYS A 330 -14.66 -16.72 -1.16
CA CYS A 330 -15.55 -15.84 -0.43
C CYS A 330 -16.60 -15.21 -1.36
N GLU A 331 -17.84 -15.73 -1.31
CA GLU A 331 -18.96 -15.25 -2.16
C GLU A 331 -19.40 -13.82 -1.80
N LYS A 332 -19.09 -13.36 -0.59
CA LYS A 332 -19.37 -11.99 -0.11
C LYS A 332 -18.35 -10.96 -0.60
N LEU A 333 -17.28 -11.39 -1.26
CA LEU A 333 -16.20 -10.52 -1.71
C LEU A 333 -16.50 -9.93 -3.09
N GLU A 334 -16.53 -8.61 -3.15
CA GLU A 334 -16.66 -7.84 -4.38
C GLU A 334 -15.38 -7.06 -4.68
N VAL A 335 -15.06 -6.92 -5.97
CA VAL A 335 -13.80 -6.33 -6.42
C VAL A 335 -14.08 -5.13 -7.31
N ILE A 336 -13.60 -3.97 -6.89
CA ILE A 336 -13.62 -2.73 -7.66
C ILE A 336 -12.39 -2.68 -8.56
N ASP A 337 -12.59 -2.41 -9.85
CA ASP A 337 -11.48 -2.21 -10.78
C ASP A 337 -10.82 -0.83 -10.58
N CYS A 338 -9.52 -0.83 -10.30
CA CYS A 338 -8.69 0.37 -10.18
C CYS A 338 -7.80 0.63 -11.40
N SER A 339 -7.85 -0.24 -12.42
CA SER A 339 -6.99 -0.18 -13.61
C SER A 339 -7.10 1.16 -14.34
N PHE A 340 -8.32 1.71 -14.45
CA PHE A 340 -8.56 3.02 -15.04
C PHE A 340 -7.81 4.15 -14.29
N VAL A 341 -7.88 4.16 -12.95
CA VAL A 341 -7.23 5.18 -12.11
C VAL A 341 -5.72 5.12 -12.27
N LEU A 342 -5.14 3.91 -12.35
CA LEU A 342 -3.71 3.71 -12.59
C LEU A 342 -3.32 4.14 -14.01
N ALA A 343 -4.12 3.80 -15.02
CA ALA A 343 -3.90 4.22 -16.41
C ALA A 343 -3.88 5.74 -16.55
N GLU A 344 -4.84 6.42 -15.93
CA GLU A 344 -4.90 7.88 -15.97
C GLU A 344 -3.71 8.53 -15.23
N ALA A 345 -3.28 7.96 -14.10
CA ALA A 345 -2.07 8.41 -13.41
C ALA A 345 -0.82 8.26 -14.29
N ILE A 346 -0.63 7.10 -14.93
CA ILE A 346 0.48 6.83 -15.87
C ILE A 346 0.47 7.83 -17.02
N ARG A 347 -0.69 8.04 -17.65
CA ARG A 347 -0.87 8.98 -18.77
C ARG A 347 -0.46 10.40 -18.37
N ARG A 348 -0.90 10.85 -17.18
CA ARG A 348 -0.58 12.18 -16.66
C ARG A 348 0.89 12.34 -16.32
N VAL A 349 1.49 11.36 -15.65
CA VAL A 349 2.94 11.38 -15.33
C VAL A 349 3.77 11.42 -16.61
N HIS A 350 3.39 10.66 -17.64
CA HIS A 350 4.07 10.69 -18.94
C HIS A 350 3.96 12.05 -19.63
N ASN A 351 2.76 12.63 -19.65
CA ASN A 351 2.48 13.92 -20.28
C ASN A 351 2.86 15.15 -19.44
N ASN A 352 3.35 14.96 -18.21
CA ASN A 352 3.59 16.01 -17.21
C ASN A 352 2.32 16.84 -16.87
N GLU A 353 1.17 16.17 -16.79
CA GLU A 353 -0.10 16.76 -16.38
C GLU A 353 -0.33 16.60 -14.86
N PRO A 354 -1.03 17.54 -14.20
CA PRO A 354 -1.24 17.46 -12.75
C PRO A 354 -2.25 16.36 -12.38
N LEU A 355 -1.85 15.43 -11.51
CA LEU A 355 -2.73 14.36 -11.00
C LEU A 355 -3.89 14.89 -10.15
N PHE A 356 -3.72 16.03 -9.47
CA PHE A 356 -4.78 16.61 -8.64
C PHE A 356 -6.09 16.84 -9.42
N SER A 357 -5.99 17.10 -10.73
CA SER A 357 -7.15 17.31 -11.59
C SER A 357 -8.04 16.07 -11.75
N MET A 358 -7.55 14.88 -11.42
CA MET A 358 -8.35 13.65 -11.30
C MET A 358 -9.43 13.77 -10.21
N TYR A 359 -9.30 14.71 -9.27
CA TYR A 359 -10.18 14.88 -8.12
C TYR A 359 -11.04 16.15 -8.14
N THR A 360 -10.88 17.02 -9.14
CA THR A 360 -11.47 18.39 -9.14
C THR A 360 -12.75 18.57 -9.95
N ASN A 361 -13.17 17.59 -10.77
CA ASN A 361 -14.29 17.78 -11.70
C ASN A 361 -15.67 17.39 -11.15
N HIS A 362 -15.83 17.13 -9.86
CA HIS A 362 -17.16 16.93 -9.27
C HIS A 362 -17.83 18.29 -9.01
N LYS A 363 -18.50 18.84 -10.03
CA LYS A 363 -19.60 19.79 -9.77
C LYS A 363 -20.75 18.99 -9.16
N ASP A 364 -21.36 19.55 -8.12
CA ASP A 364 -22.48 18.95 -7.39
C ASP A 364 -23.52 18.35 -8.35
N GLY A 365 -23.68 17.02 -8.29
CA GLY A 365 -24.73 16.29 -9.02
C GLY A 365 -24.28 15.42 -10.20
N ASP A 366 -23.01 15.46 -10.63
CA ASP A 366 -22.53 14.61 -11.73
C ASP A 366 -21.98 13.25 -11.22
N LYS A 367 -22.38 12.17 -11.89
CA LYS A 367 -22.10 10.78 -11.51
C LYS A 367 -20.62 10.44 -11.75
N GLY A 368 -19.96 9.92 -10.72
CA GLY A 368 -18.63 9.29 -10.81
C GLY A 368 -17.49 10.23 -11.16
N LEU A 369 -16.25 9.73 -11.13
CA LEU A 369 -15.08 10.41 -11.71
C LEU A 369 -15.51 11.03 -13.06
N ALA A 370 -15.61 12.36 -13.13
CA ALA A 370 -15.77 13.05 -14.40
C ALA A 370 -14.43 12.96 -15.12
N LEU A 371 -14.24 11.80 -15.76
CA LEU A 371 -13.24 11.45 -16.74
C LEU A 371 -13.00 12.67 -17.61
N THR A 372 -11.86 13.34 -17.44
CA THR A 372 -11.40 14.27 -18.49
C THR A 372 -11.41 13.47 -19.78
N GLN A 373 -12.24 13.89 -20.74
CA GLN A 373 -12.33 13.27 -22.06
C GLN A 373 -10.92 12.92 -22.52
N TRP A 374 -10.68 11.62 -22.67
CA TRP A 374 -9.46 11.08 -23.26
C TRP A 374 -9.24 11.81 -24.59
N LYS A 375 -8.14 12.55 -24.67
CA LYS A 375 -7.69 13.13 -25.94
C LYS A 375 -6.44 12.37 -26.31
N THR A 376 -6.49 11.67 -27.44
CA THR A 376 -5.28 11.12 -28.05
C THR A 376 -4.23 12.24 -28.23
N PRO A 377 -2.93 11.93 -28.25
CA PRO A 377 -1.91 12.92 -28.56
C PRO A 377 -2.19 13.68 -29.86
N GLU A 378 -2.85 13.04 -30.82
CA GLU A 378 -3.28 13.61 -32.10
C GLU A 378 -4.40 14.64 -31.92
N GLU A 379 -5.36 14.39 -31.03
CA GLU A 379 -6.45 15.30 -30.67
C GLU A 379 -6.01 16.45 -29.75
N ALA A 380 -4.94 16.27 -28.96
CA ALA A 380 -4.37 17.33 -28.14
C ALA A 380 -3.61 18.38 -28.98
N VAL A 381 -3.07 17.98 -30.13
CA VAL A 381 -2.35 18.87 -31.07
C VAL A 381 -3.32 19.78 -31.82
N SER A 382 -4.55 19.32 -32.15
CA SER A 382 -5.52 20.09 -32.93
C SER A 382 -6.15 21.28 -32.19
N LEU A 383 -6.07 21.32 -30.86
CA LEU A 383 -6.66 22.40 -30.04
C LEU A 383 -5.71 23.58 -29.77
N ASN A 384 -4.41 23.42 -30.03
CA ASN A 384 -3.45 24.52 -29.95
C ASN A 384 -3.41 25.38 -31.23
N GLU A 385 -4.22 25.05 -32.24
CA GLU A 385 -4.49 25.90 -33.40
C GLU A 385 -5.74 26.76 -33.20
N THR A 386 -5.83 27.47 -32.07
CA THR A 386 -6.73 28.64 -32.01
C THR A 386 -6.03 29.82 -32.70
N PRO A 387 -6.67 30.53 -33.65
CA PRO A 387 -6.03 31.67 -34.28
C PRO A 387 -5.79 32.75 -33.23
N ARG A 388 -4.52 33.14 -33.03
CA ARG A 388 -4.18 34.30 -32.20
C ARG A 388 -5.02 35.49 -32.68
N PRO A 389 -5.66 36.25 -31.78
CA PRO A 389 -6.44 37.41 -32.19
C PRO A 389 -5.50 38.41 -32.88
N ARG A 390 -5.84 38.77 -34.13
CA ARG A 390 -5.14 39.80 -34.90
C ARG A 390 -5.07 41.08 -34.07
N SER A 391 -3.87 41.61 -33.87
CA SER A 391 -3.64 42.91 -33.26
C SER A 391 -4.38 43.98 -34.06
N ARG A 392 -5.48 44.49 -33.51
CA ARG A 392 -6.10 45.72 -34.03
C ARG A 392 -5.27 46.90 -33.54
N THR A 393 -4.39 47.38 -34.39
CA THR A 393 -3.86 48.75 -34.33
C THR A 393 -5.05 49.71 -34.40
N ARG A 394 -5.36 50.38 -33.30
CA ARG A 394 -6.38 51.43 -33.27
C ARG A 394 -5.69 52.79 -33.38
N SER A 395 -5.90 53.44 -34.51
CA SER A 395 -5.42 54.78 -34.84
C SER A 395 -5.84 55.82 -33.81
N LEU A 396 -4.88 56.63 -33.38
CA LEU A 396 -5.10 57.88 -32.65
C LEU A 396 -5.96 58.85 -33.48
N ARG A 397 -7.08 59.32 -32.91
CA ARG A 397 -7.67 60.62 -33.25
C ARG A 397 -8.11 61.36 -31.98
N ARG A 398 -7.65 62.61 -31.89
CA ARG A 398 -7.91 63.65 -30.89
C ARG A 398 -9.38 64.11 -30.88
N ALA A 399 -9.87 64.44 -29.68
CA ALA A 399 -10.65 65.64 -29.30
C ALA A 399 -10.96 65.51 -27.79
N ALA A 400 -10.30 66.24 -26.87
CA ALA A 400 -10.52 67.64 -26.50
C ALA A 400 -11.96 67.95 -26.07
N THR A 401 -12.24 67.83 -24.75
CA THR A 401 -13.02 68.80 -23.95
C THR A 401 -13.01 68.42 -22.47
N LEU A 402 -12.50 69.34 -21.64
CA LEU A 402 -12.73 69.48 -20.19
C LEU A 402 -14.06 70.26 -19.99
N PRO A 403 -14.77 70.21 -18.83
CA PRO A 403 -14.25 70.80 -17.57
C PRO A 403 -14.73 70.21 -16.22
N THR A 404 -13.88 70.46 -15.19
CA THR A 404 -14.11 70.83 -13.76
C THR A 404 -15.24 70.14 -12.95
N THR A 405 -15.04 69.66 -11.72
CA THR A 405 -14.80 70.46 -10.47
C THR A 405 -14.33 69.60 -9.26
N SER A 406 -13.53 70.24 -8.38
CA SER A 406 -13.29 70.11 -6.91
C SER A 406 -13.89 68.93 -6.11
N SER A 407 -13.22 68.30 -5.12
CA SER A 407 -12.63 68.85 -3.87
C SER A 407 -11.67 67.83 -3.20
N ALA A 408 -10.46 68.22 -2.72
CA ALA A 408 -10.07 68.43 -1.29
C ALA A 408 -10.66 67.42 -0.29
N SER A 409 -9.97 66.81 0.70
CA SER A 409 -8.65 67.00 1.31
C SER A 409 -8.44 65.94 2.43
N ASN A 410 -7.18 65.79 2.88
CA ASN A 410 -6.71 65.36 4.21
C ASN A 410 -6.49 63.88 4.56
N SER A 411 -5.23 63.47 4.44
CA SER A 411 -4.48 62.72 5.48
C SER A 411 -4.19 63.64 6.68
N PRO A 412 -3.66 63.19 7.87
CA PRO A 412 -2.26 62.77 7.96
C PRO A 412 -1.85 61.82 9.13
N ARG A 413 -0.55 61.45 9.11
CA ARG A 413 0.36 60.97 10.20
C ARG A 413 0.39 59.45 10.47
N GLY A 414 1.56 58.78 10.57
CA GLY A 414 2.94 59.28 10.57
C GLY A 414 4.04 58.19 10.51
N SER A 415 5.25 58.67 10.16
CA SER A 415 6.64 58.22 10.46
C SER A 415 6.97 56.72 10.55
N SER A 416 7.81 56.13 9.69
CA SER A 416 9.31 56.13 9.68
C SER A 416 9.93 55.66 11.02
N SER A 417 11.02 54.90 11.12
CA SER A 417 11.90 54.11 10.23
C SER A 417 13.10 53.73 11.13
N THR A 418 13.51 52.47 11.26
CA THR A 418 14.93 52.13 11.53
C THR A 418 15.26 50.64 11.34
N LEU A 419 16.27 50.41 10.51
CA LEU A 419 17.13 49.23 10.32
C LEU A 419 17.88 48.90 11.64
N THR A 420 18.29 47.68 12.01
CA THR A 420 19.32 46.72 11.50
C THR A 420 19.58 45.69 12.65
N PRO A 421 20.51 44.71 12.60
CA PRO A 421 20.74 43.57 11.70
C PRO A 421 20.85 42.20 12.44
N MET A 422 21.14 41.12 11.70
CA MET A 422 21.44 39.76 12.20
C MET A 422 22.81 39.66 12.92
N PRO A 423 23.08 38.57 13.66
CA PRO A 423 24.44 38.12 13.94
C PRO A 423 24.86 36.85 13.20
N GLU A 424 26.15 36.84 12.86
CA GLU A 424 26.98 35.83 12.20
C GLU A 424 27.40 34.65 13.10
N VAL A 425 28.07 33.70 12.42
CA VAL A 425 28.56 32.37 12.81
C VAL A 425 29.96 32.40 13.49
N SER A 426 30.26 31.34 14.25
CA SER A 426 31.60 30.69 14.51
C SER A 426 32.20 30.86 15.93
N PRO A 427 33.20 30.06 16.39
CA PRO A 427 33.67 28.71 16.01
C PRO A 427 33.93 27.74 17.22
N LEU A 428 34.43 26.53 16.91
CA LEU A 428 34.97 25.50 17.80
C LEU A 428 36.00 25.98 18.85
N ARG A 429 36.06 25.27 19.99
CA ARG A 429 37.25 25.15 20.85
C ARG A 429 37.48 23.72 21.34
N THR A 430 38.75 23.36 21.28
CA THR A 430 39.46 22.17 21.75
C THR A 430 39.97 22.34 23.19
N SER A 431 40.09 21.24 23.93
CA SER A 431 41.09 20.96 24.99
C SER A 431 40.87 19.50 25.43
N GLU A 432 41.70 18.52 25.07
CA GLU A 432 42.99 18.18 25.72
C GLU A 432 42.92 18.20 27.25
N ASP A 433 42.93 17.03 27.86
CA ASP A 433 43.91 16.73 28.92
C ASP A 433 44.26 15.24 28.89
N ALA A 434 45.57 15.00 28.87
CA ALA A 434 46.24 13.72 28.80
C ALA A 434 46.74 13.33 30.17
N HIS A 435 46.74 12.02 30.50
CA HIS A 435 47.77 11.47 31.38
C HIS A 435 48.19 10.06 30.96
N HIS A 436 49.40 10.03 30.40
CA HIS A 436 50.51 9.09 30.59
C HIS A 436 50.32 7.60 30.24
N GLY A 437 51.08 7.19 29.20
CA GLY A 437 51.43 5.81 28.87
C GLY A 437 52.50 5.22 29.81
N PRO A 438 53.44 4.36 29.36
CA PRO A 438 53.84 4.07 27.97
C PRO A 438 54.01 2.57 27.62
N SER A 439 54.21 2.33 26.31
CA SER A 439 55.15 1.37 25.67
C SER A 439 55.04 -0.13 26.02
N SER A 440 55.13 -1.10 25.11
CA SER A 440 55.85 -1.18 23.85
C SER A 440 55.45 -2.46 23.08
N SER A 441 55.81 -2.46 21.79
CA SER A 441 56.30 -3.61 20.99
C SER A 441 55.35 -4.76 20.63
N SER A 442 54.94 -4.75 19.36
CA SER A 442 54.75 -5.93 18.50
C SER A 442 56.03 -6.81 18.48
N PRO A 443 55.97 -8.12 18.14
CA PRO A 443 55.71 -8.55 16.76
C PRO A 443 54.96 -9.90 16.59
N SER A 444 54.66 -10.17 15.33
CA SER A 444 54.19 -11.41 14.70
C SER A 444 55.01 -12.68 15.04
N SER A 445 54.35 -13.84 15.13
CA SER A 445 54.78 -15.09 14.45
C SER A 445 53.77 -16.23 14.61
N SER A 446 53.72 -17.04 13.55
CA SER A 446 52.97 -18.27 13.31
C SER A 446 53.45 -19.53 14.08
N SER A 447 52.61 -20.57 14.01
CA SER A 447 52.88 -22.03 13.94
C SER A 447 52.79 -22.95 15.20
N SER A 448 51.83 -23.88 15.10
CA SER A 448 51.88 -25.36 15.29
C SER A 448 52.06 -26.04 16.66
N SER A 449 51.07 -26.89 17.02
CA SER A 449 51.16 -28.35 17.40
C SER A 449 49.87 -28.78 18.16
N ALA A 450 48.98 -29.66 17.67
CA ALA A 450 48.97 -31.15 17.74
C ALA A 450 49.13 -31.70 19.19
N ALA A 451 48.43 -32.71 19.74
CA ALA A 451 47.45 -33.73 19.32
C ALA A 451 46.90 -34.50 20.55
N LYS A 452 45.74 -35.19 20.41
CA LYS A 452 45.41 -36.57 20.87
C LYS A 452 43.88 -36.79 20.78
N THR A 453 43.28 -37.54 19.84
CA THR A 453 43.20 -39.02 19.66
C THR A 453 42.83 -39.75 20.97
N THR A 454 41.79 -40.58 21.09
CA THR A 454 41.42 -41.73 20.26
C THR A 454 39.95 -42.16 20.42
N LYS A 455 39.51 -43.03 19.50
CA LYS A 455 38.17 -43.46 19.10
C LYS A 455 37.97 -44.96 19.52
N PRO A 456 37.09 -45.79 18.93
CA PRO A 456 35.84 -46.36 19.49
C PRO A 456 35.82 -47.93 19.51
N SER A 457 34.61 -48.53 19.51
CA SER A 457 34.18 -49.94 19.19
C SER A 457 33.66 -50.75 20.40
N ALA A 458 32.76 -51.74 20.33
CA ALA A 458 31.74 -52.20 19.38
C ALA A 458 30.88 -53.30 20.08
N SER A 459 29.69 -53.55 19.53
CA SER A 459 28.73 -54.67 19.65
C SER A 459 29.14 -56.06 20.21
N THR A 460 28.23 -56.73 20.93
CA THR A 460 27.75 -58.16 20.79
C THR A 460 26.68 -58.46 21.86
N GLU A 461 25.43 -58.79 21.51
CA GLU A 461 24.78 -60.12 21.30
C GLU A 461 24.07 -60.76 22.53
N ALA A 462 22.75 -60.96 22.35
CA ALA A 462 21.84 -62.06 22.74
C ALA A 462 21.78 -62.65 24.17
N THR A 463 20.57 -62.71 24.77
CA THR A 463 19.77 -63.94 25.07
C THR A 463 18.45 -63.63 25.82
N GLY A 464 17.51 -64.60 25.85
CA GLY A 464 16.07 -64.54 26.22
C GLY A 464 15.71 -63.96 27.61
N THR A 465 14.44 -63.70 27.96
CA THR A 465 13.31 -64.65 28.07
C THR A 465 11.97 -63.93 28.41
N THR A 466 10.86 -64.44 27.85
CA THR A 466 9.48 -64.63 28.38
C THR A 466 8.67 -63.50 29.06
N ASN A 467 7.52 -63.12 28.45
CA ASN A 467 6.12 -63.28 28.95
C ASN A 467 5.17 -62.42 28.07
N ALA A 468 4.32 -63.00 27.22
CA ALA A 468 3.00 -63.58 27.51
C ALA A 468 1.94 -62.55 27.99
N ASN A 469 1.11 -62.07 27.05
CA ASN A 469 -0.36 -62.07 27.19
C ASN A 469 -1.06 -61.79 25.84
N THR A 470 -1.51 -62.90 25.25
CA THR A 470 -2.79 -63.14 24.55
C THR A 470 -3.72 -61.97 24.23
N ALA A 471 -4.02 -61.80 22.93
CA ALA A 471 -5.37 -61.64 22.41
C ALA A 471 -5.45 -62.29 21.01
N THR A 472 -6.24 -63.34 20.91
CA THR A 472 -6.39 -64.27 19.78
C THR A 472 -7.40 -63.79 18.73
N SER A 473 -6.95 -63.81 17.46
CA SER A 473 -7.59 -64.37 16.24
C SER A 473 -9.10 -64.18 15.99
N SER A 474 -9.54 -63.49 14.91
CA SER A 474 -9.73 -63.97 13.50
C SER A 474 -11.07 -64.74 13.25
N PRO A 475 -11.50 -65.03 12.00
CA PRO A 475 -11.70 -64.15 10.84
C PRO A 475 -13.04 -64.44 10.06
N LYS A 476 -13.31 -63.59 9.06
CA LYS A 476 -14.00 -63.84 7.76
C LYS A 476 -15.16 -64.86 7.68
N ALA A 477 -16.33 -64.37 7.26
CA ALA A 477 -17.29 -65.13 6.46
C ALA A 477 -17.66 -64.33 5.19
N LYS A 478 -17.60 -65.00 4.05
CA LYS A 478 -18.18 -64.60 2.76
C LYS A 478 -19.70 -64.77 2.84
N HIS A 479 -20.45 -63.87 2.23
CA HIS A 479 -21.54 -64.21 1.31
C HIS A 479 -21.83 -63.04 0.37
#